data_AF-A0A2J8LBX6-F1
#
_entry.id   AF-A0A2J8LBX6-F1
#
_cell.length_a   1.000
_cell.length_b   1.000
_cell.length_c   1.000
_cell.angle_alpha   90.00
_cell.angle_beta   90.00
_cell.angle_gamma   90.00
#
_symmetry.space_group_name_H-M   'P 1'
#
loop_
_entity.id
_entity.type
_entity.pdbx_description
1 polymer ?
#
loop_
_entity_poly.entity_id
_entity_poly.type
_entity_poly.pdbx_seq_one_letter_code
_entity_poly.pdbx_strand_id
1 'polypeptide(L)'
;MVFPAKRFCLVPSMEGVRWAFSCGTWLPSRAEWLLAVRSIQPEEKERIGQFVFARDAKAAMAGRLMIRKLVAEKLNIPWNHIRLQRTAKGKPVLAKDSSNPYPNFNFNISHQGDYAVLAAEPELQVGIDIMKTSFPGT
;
A
#
# COMPACT_ATOMS: atom_id res chain seq x y z
N MET A 1 15.51 7.16 -46.23
CA MET A 1 15.86 7.28 -44.80
C MET A 1 14.55 7.26 -44.03
N VAL A 2 14.17 6.11 -43.47
CA VAL A 2 12.88 5.94 -42.77
C VAL A 2 13.15 6.09 -41.28
N PHE A 3 12.67 7.19 -40.68
CA PHE A 3 12.70 7.34 -39.23
C PHE A 3 11.73 6.32 -38.62
N PRO A 4 12.14 5.52 -37.61
CA PRO A 4 11.22 4.61 -36.97
C PRO A 4 10.15 5.43 -36.26
N ALA A 5 8.88 5.11 -36.54
CA ALA A 5 7.75 5.73 -35.85
C ALA A 5 7.92 5.53 -34.34
N LYS A 6 8.07 6.63 -33.59
CA LYS A 6 7.94 6.61 -32.14
C LYS A 6 6.54 6.11 -31.84
N ARG A 7 6.41 4.85 -31.40
CA ARG A 7 5.19 4.35 -30.77
C ARG A 7 4.93 5.25 -29.57
N PHE A 8 3.99 6.18 -29.72
CA PHE A 8 3.38 6.85 -28.57
C PHE A 8 2.62 5.78 -27.81
N CYS A 9 3.22 5.24 -26.75
CA CYS A 9 2.51 4.46 -25.76
C CYS A 9 1.54 5.41 -25.05
N LEU A 10 0.25 5.34 -25.40
CA LEU A 10 -0.87 5.94 -24.66
C LEU A 10 -1.06 5.17 -23.34
N VAL A 11 -0.07 5.25 -22.44
CA VAL A 11 -0.24 4.78 -21.06
C VAL A 11 -0.59 6.00 -20.24
N PRO A 12 -1.76 6.04 -19.58
CA PRO A 12 -2.11 7.14 -18.70
C PRO A 12 -1.02 7.30 -17.63
N SER A 13 -0.56 8.54 -17.43
CA SER A 13 0.39 8.86 -16.37
C SER A 13 -0.27 8.69 -15.01
N MET A 14 0.47 8.17 -14.04
CA MET A 14 0.03 8.09 -12.66
C MET A 14 -0.13 9.50 -12.10
N GLU A 15 -1.26 9.76 -11.46
CA GLU A 15 -1.50 10.95 -10.64
C GLU A 15 -1.34 10.64 -9.15
N GLY A 16 -1.35 11.68 -8.31
CA GLY A 16 -1.37 11.53 -6.87
C GLY A 16 -2.54 10.68 -6.38
N VAL A 17 -2.27 9.75 -5.46
CA VAL A 17 -3.29 8.86 -4.88
C VAL A 17 -3.56 9.25 -3.44
N ARG A 18 -4.84 9.31 -3.05
CA ARG A 18 -5.30 9.54 -1.68
C ARG A 18 -6.44 8.57 -1.37
N TRP A 19 -6.14 7.51 -0.62
CA TRP A 19 -7.11 6.49 -0.27
C TRP A 19 -7.28 6.40 1.24
N ALA A 20 -8.50 6.07 1.67
CA ALA A 20 -8.83 5.75 3.05
C ALA A 20 -9.65 4.46 3.08
N PHE A 21 -9.48 3.68 4.14
CA PHE A 21 -10.22 2.45 4.37
C PHE A 21 -10.65 2.37 5.83
N SER A 22 -11.95 2.14 6.07
CA SER A 22 -12.48 2.03 7.44
C SER A 22 -12.22 0.62 8.01
N CYS A 23 -11.02 0.39 8.54
CA CYS A 23 -10.67 -0.88 9.18
C CYS A 23 -11.40 -1.11 10.53
N GLY A 24 -11.88 -0.04 11.18
CA GLY A 24 -12.69 -0.13 12.40
C GLY A 24 -14.02 -0.83 12.17
N THR A 25 -14.71 -0.47 11.08
CA THR A 25 -16.03 -1.03 10.70
C THR A 25 -15.93 -2.25 9.79
N TRP A 26 -14.73 -2.61 9.32
CA TRP A 26 -14.51 -3.79 8.52
C TRP A 26 -14.71 -5.08 9.34
N LEU A 27 -15.69 -5.88 8.90
CA LEU A 27 -16.09 -7.16 9.49
C LEU A 27 -15.95 -8.28 8.45
N PRO A 28 -14.72 -8.72 8.12
CA PRO A 28 -14.53 -9.80 7.16
C PRO A 28 -15.06 -11.12 7.73
N SER A 29 -15.68 -11.92 6.87
CA SER A 29 -15.87 -13.34 7.13
C SER A 29 -14.53 -14.04 7.31
N ARG A 30 -14.54 -15.24 7.91
CA ARG A 30 -13.34 -16.07 8.04
C ARG A 30 -12.67 -16.33 6.69
N ALA A 31 -13.46 -16.58 5.64
CA ALA A 31 -12.94 -16.86 4.30
C ALA A 31 -12.24 -15.63 3.70
N GLU A 32 -12.84 -14.44 3.82
CA GLU A 32 -12.26 -13.20 3.32
C GLU A 32 -10.99 -12.82 4.08
N TRP A 33 -10.96 -12.99 5.41
CA TRP A 33 -9.76 -12.75 6.19
C TRP A 33 -8.62 -13.69 5.79
N LEU A 34 -8.88 -15.00 5.66
CA LEU A 34 -7.88 -15.96 5.23
C LEU A 34 -7.40 -15.70 3.80
N LEU A 35 -8.28 -15.23 2.92
CA LEU A 35 -7.91 -14.80 1.57
C LEU A 35 -6.97 -13.60 1.63
N ALA A 36 -7.31 -12.55 2.39
CA ALA A 36 -6.45 -11.38 2.58
C ALA A 36 -5.06 -11.75 3.11
N VAL A 37 -5.00 -12.67 4.10
CA VAL A 37 -3.75 -13.22 4.65
C VAL A 37 -2.92 -13.94 3.58
N ARG A 38 -3.56 -14.63 2.63
CA ARG A 38 -2.87 -15.31 1.52
C ARG A 38 -2.45 -14.36 0.41
N SER A 39 -2.99 -13.15 0.37
CA SER A 39 -2.73 -12.15 -0.69
C SER A 39 -1.56 -11.21 -0.38
N ILE A 40 -0.87 -11.37 0.75
CA ILE A 40 0.28 -10.55 1.17
C ILE A 40 1.58 -11.38 1.24
N GLN A 41 2.73 -10.69 1.36
CA GLN A 41 4.03 -11.36 1.47
C GLN A 41 4.17 -12.13 2.80
N PRO A 42 4.90 -13.26 2.83
CA PRO A 42 5.01 -14.13 4.01
C PRO A 42 5.47 -13.41 5.27
N GLU A 43 6.49 -12.55 5.18
CA GLU A 43 7.03 -11.81 6.32
C GLU A 43 6.03 -10.78 6.88
N GLU A 44 5.14 -10.24 6.05
CA GLU A 44 4.08 -9.33 6.51
C GLU A 44 2.91 -10.10 7.14
N LYS A 45 2.62 -11.31 6.64
CA LYS A 45 1.70 -12.24 7.30
C LYS A 45 2.18 -12.58 8.71
N GLU A 46 3.47 -12.90 8.86
CA GLU A 46 4.06 -13.19 10.16
C GLU A 46 3.95 -11.98 11.11
N ARG A 47 4.32 -10.78 10.65
CA ARG A 47 4.18 -9.54 11.42
C ARG A 47 2.74 -9.27 11.85
N ILE A 48 1.76 -9.45 10.96
CA ILE A 48 0.34 -9.26 11.29
C ILE A 48 -0.13 -10.30 12.31
N GLY A 49 0.40 -11.52 12.25
CA GLY A 49 0.12 -12.59 13.21
C GLY A 49 0.61 -12.32 14.63
N GLN A 50 1.49 -11.33 14.84
CA GLN A 50 2.03 -10.96 16.15
C GLN A 50 1.16 -9.94 16.91
N PHE A 51 0.15 -9.34 16.27
CA PHE A 51 -0.74 -8.41 16.96
C PHE A 51 -1.66 -9.14 17.95
N VAL A 52 -1.75 -8.59 19.17
CA VAL A 52 -2.64 -9.11 20.22
C VAL A 52 -4.10 -8.80 19.90
N PHE A 53 -4.40 -7.59 19.40
CA PHE A 53 -5.76 -7.16 19.13
C PHE A 53 -6.10 -7.21 17.64
N ALA A 54 -7.29 -7.73 17.34
CA ALA A 54 -7.78 -7.86 15.96
C ALA A 54 -7.86 -6.51 15.23
N ARG A 55 -8.13 -5.41 15.94
CA ARG A 55 -8.18 -4.06 15.33
C ARG A 55 -6.84 -3.66 14.71
N ASP A 56 -5.72 -4.00 15.36
CA ASP A 56 -4.39 -3.65 14.90
C ASP A 56 -3.99 -4.53 13.71
N ALA A 57 -4.30 -5.83 13.79
CA ALA A 57 -4.14 -6.75 12.67
C ALA A 57 -4.93 -6.31 11.43
N LYS A 58 -6.19 -5.87 11.61
CA LYS A 58 -7.04 -5.34 10.52
C LYS A 58 -6.46 -4.07 9.91
N ALA A 59 -6.02 -3.12 10.73
CA ALA A 59 -5.43 -1.87 10.25
C ALA A 59 -4.14 -2.12 9.46
N ALA A 60 -3.26 -2.98 9.98
CA ALA A 60 -2.04 -3.38 9.30
C ALA A 60 -2.34 -4.10 7.97
N MET A 61 -3.30 -5.04 7.96
CA MET A 61 -3.74 -5.74 6.75
C MET A 61 -4.27 -4.77 5.69
N ALA A 62 -5.13 -3.83 6.08
CA ALA A 62 -5.66 -2.81 5.17
C ALA A 62 -4.53 -2.01 4.51
N GLY A 63 -3.55 -1.54 5.30
CA GLY A 63 -2.37 -0.86 4.76
C GLY A 63 -1.60 -1.70 3.74
N ARG A 64 -1.40 -3.00 4.01
CA ARG A 64 -0.70 -3.91 3.07
C ARG A 64 -1.47 -4.11 1.76
N LEU A 65 -2.78 -4.32 1.85
CA LEU A 65 -3.63 -4.48 0.66
C LEU A 65 -3.70 -3.20 -0.16
N MET A 66 -3.79 -2.02 0.47
CA MET A 66 -3.78 -0.73 -0.21
C MET A 66 -2.47 -0.50 -0.96
N ILE A 67 -1.31 -0.80 -0.36
CA ILE A 67 -0.02 -0.68 -1.05
C ILE A 67 0.05 -1.62 -2.26
N ARG A 68 -0.39 -2.88 -2.11
CA ARG A 68 -0.36 -3.83 -3.24
C ARG A 68 -1.32 -3.42 -4.35
N LYS A 69 -2.53 -2.97 -4.03
CA LYS A 69 -3.49 -2.40 -4.99
C LYS A 69 -2.89 -1.21 -5.72
N LEU A 70 -2.26 -0.28 -5.00
CA LEU A 70 -1.60 0.89 -5.58
C LEU A 70 -0.58 0.47 -6.63
N VAL A 71 0.33 -0.44 -6.27
CA VAL A 71 1.39 -0.89 -7.18
C VAL A 71 0.81 -1.66 -8.37
N ALA A 72 -0.17 -2.53 -8.13
CA ALA A 72 -0.81 -3.30 -9.20
C ALA A 72 -1.50 -2.39 -10.23
N GLU A 73 -2.29 -1.43 -9.77
CA GLU A 73 -3.15 -0.61 -10.64
C GLU A 73 -2.43 0.61 -11.23
N LYS A 74 -1.49 1.20 -10.51
CA LYS A 74 -0.80 2.43 -10.95
C LYS A 74 0.52 2.15 -11.65
N LEU A 75 1.20 1.05 -11.31
CA LEU A 75 2.46 0.66 -11.94
C LEU A 75 2.31 -0.52 -12.90
N ASN A 76 1.10 -1.09 -13.02
CA ASN A 76 0.81 -2.26 -13.86
C ASN A 76 1.70 -3.48 -13.56
N ILE A 77 2.18 -3.61 -12.31
CA ILE A 77 2.96 -4.77 -11.88
C ILE A 77 1.99 -5.87 -11.44
N PRO A 78 2.02 -7.07 -12.05
CA PRO A 78 1.13 -8.16 -11.66
C PRO A 78 1.18 -8.43 -10.15
N TRP A 79 0.02 -8.65 -9.52
CA TRP A 79 -0.09 -8.74 -8.06
C TRP A 79 0.94 -9.70 -7.44
N ASN A 80 1.17 -10.86 -8.04
CA ASN A 80 2.11 -11.88 -7.59
C ASN A 80 3.60 -11.50 -7.78
N HIS A 81 3.93 -10.51 -8.61
CA HIS A 81 5.29 -10.01 -8.83
C HIS A 81 5.64 -8.79 -7.98
N ILE A 82 4.70 -8.26 -7.20
CA ILE A 82 4.94 -7.10 -6.33
C ILE A 82 5.85 -7.49 -5.17
N ARG A 83 7.08 -6.94 -5.18
CA ARG A 83 8.09 -7.06 -4.13
C ARG A 83 8.18 -5.76 -3.33
N LEU A 84 7.64 -5.79 -2.12
CA LEU A 84 7.79 -4.71 -1.14
C LEU A 84 8.91 -5.08 -0.16
N GLN A 85 9.67 -4.08 0.23
CA GLN A 85 10.74 -4.16 1.21
C GLN A 85 10.47 -3.16 2.35
N ARG A 86 11.31 -3.17 3.37
CA ARG A 86 11.33 -2.15 4.41
C ARG A 86 12.72 -1.52 4.51
N THR A 87 12.77 -0.23 4.78
CA THR A 87 14.02 0.44 5.14
C THR A 87 14.51 -0.05 6.51
N ALA A 88 15.76 0.28 6.88
CA ALA A 88 16.28 -0.01 8.22
C ALA A 88 15.43 0.57 9.36
N LYS A 89 14.68 1.65 9.09
CA LYS A 89 13.73 2.28 10.03
C LYS A 89 12.30 1.72 9.92
N GLY A 90 12.10 0.65 9.15
CA GLY A 90 10.82 -0.05 9.03
C GLY A 90 9.83 0.53 8.01
N LYS A 91 10.15 1.62 7.30
CA LYS A 91 9.24 2.21 6.29
C LYS A 91 9.08 1.25 5.10
N PRO A 92 7.85 0.87 4.70
CA PRO A 92 7.65 0.05 3.50
C PRO A 92 8.01 0.81 2.23
N VAL A 93 8.69 0.15 1.30
CA VAL A 93 9.16 0.70 0.01
C VAL A 93 8.99 -0.34 -1.10
N LEU A 94 8.85 0.12 -2.34
CA LEU A 94 8.90 -0.76 -3.50
C LEU A 94 10.36 -1.16 -3.78
N ALA A 95 10.61 -2.43 -4.12
CA ALA A 95 11.96 -2.89 -4.46
C ALA A 95 12.51 -2.15 -5.69
N LYS A 96 13.80 -1.77 -5.66
CA LYS A 96 14.44 -0.98 -6.73
C LYS A 96 14.47 -1.67 -8.09
N ASP A 97 14.44 -3.00 -8.11
CA ASP A 97 14.47 -3.83 -9.31
C ASP A 97 13.06 -4.07 -9.92
N SER A 98 12.05 -3.34 -9.43
CA SER A 98 10.68 -3.40 -9.95
C SER A 98 10.59 -2.71 -11.31
N SER A 99 9.72 -3.20 -12.19
CA SER A 99 9.37 -2.55 -13.47
C SER A 99 8.53 -1.29 -13.20
N ASN A 100 9.18 -0.22 -12.74
CA ASN A 100 8.56 1.03 -12.35
C ASN A 100 9.07 2.17 -13.24
N PRO A 101 8.23 2.79 -14.08
CA PRO A 101 8.64 3.88 -14.96
C PRO A 101 8.80 5.23 -14.24
N TYR A 102 8.46 5.34 -12.95
CA TYR A 102 8.52 6.58 -12.17
C TYR A 102 9.69 6.54 -11.17
N PRO A 103 10.84 7.17 -11.46
CA PRO A 103 12.06 7.03 -10.64
C PRO A 103 11.87 7.49 -9.19
N ASN A 104 11.02 8.49 -8.98
CA ASN A 104 10.74 9.09 -7.68
C ASN A 104 9.41 8.63 -7.07
N PHE A 105 8.80 7.56 -7.63
CA PHE A 105 7.57 7.03 -7.07
C PHE A 105 7.76 6.65 -5.60
N ASN A 106 6.87 7.16 -4.77
CA ASN A 106 6.88 6.85 -3.36
C ASN A 106 5.47 6.90 -2.79
N PHE A 107 5.30 6.18 -1.69
CA PHE A 107 4.04 6.11 -0.96
C PHE A 107 4.29 6.16 0.55
N ASN A 108 3.24 6.51 1.27
CA ASN A 108 3.22 6.50 2.71
C ASN A 108 1.84 6.06 3.21
N ILE A 109 1.80 5.43 4.39
CA ILE A 109 0.58 4.96 5.03
C ILE A 109 0.59 5.38 6.50
N SER A 110 -0.59 5.64 7.04
CA SER A 110 -0.81 5.79 8.48
C SER A 110 -2.12 5.13 8.86
N HIS A 111 -2.28 4.76 10.12
CA HIS A 111 -3.54 4.26 10.65
C HIS A 111 -3.69 4.66 12.12
N GLN A 112 -4.85 5.20 12.46
CA GLN A 112 -5.23 5.44 13.85
C GLN A 112 -6.75 5.45 13.95
N GLY A 113 -7.27 4.99 15.09
CA GLY A 113 -8.71 4.85 15.29
C GLY A 113 -9.29 3.85 14.30
N ASP A 114 -10.23 4.33 13.49
CA ASP A 114 -11.07 3.49 12.65
C ASP A 114 -10.62 3.42 11.18
N TYR A 115 -9.52 4.10 10.83
CA TYR A 115 -9.07 4.26 9.45
C TYR A 115 -7.60 3.89 9.24
N ALA A 116 -7.34 3.28 8.08
CA ALA A 116 -6.04 3.25 7.44
C ALA A 116 -6.06 4.18 6.22
N VAL A 117 -5.01 4.98 6.04
CA VAL A 117 -4.88 5.94 4.94
C VAL A 117 -3.61 5.68 4.14
N LEU A 118 -3.66 5.96 2.84
CA LEU A 118 -2.54 5.86 1.93
C LEU A 118 -2.44 7.13 1.08
N ALA A 119 -1.23 7.66 0.97
CA ALA A 119 -0.87 8.65 -0.04
C ALA A 119 0.26 8.12 -0.92
N ALA A 120 0.21 8.41 -2.22
CA ALA A 120 1.30 8.11 -3.15
C ALA A 120 1.45 9.19 -4.20
N GLU A 121 2.66 9.35 -4.70
CA GLU A 121 3.03 10.36 -5.70
C GLU A 121 3.99 9.75 -6.72
N PRO A 122 3.88 10.10 -8.01
CA PRO A 122 4.81 9.65 -9.04
C PRO A 122 6.18 10.34 -8.93
N GLU A 123 6.22 11.57 -8.42
CA GLU A 123 7.43 12.41 -8.40
C GLU A 123 7.70 13.10 -7.07
N LEU A 124 6.68 13.68 -6.44
CA LEU A 124 6.82 14.45 -5.19
C LEU A 124 7.07 13.54 -4.00
N GLN A 125 7.90 13.96 -3.05
CA GLN A 125 8.05 13.23 -1.79
C GLN A 125 6.78 13.37 -0.94
N VAL A 126 6.19 12.25 -0.50
CA VAL A 126 4.97 12.25 0.30
C VAL A 126 5.14 11.61 1.68
N GLY A 127 4.47 12.19 2.66
CA GLY A 127 4.22 11.64 4.00
C GLY A 127 2.75 11.84 4.34
N ILE A 128 2.16 10.92 5.09
CA ILE A 128 0.77 11.04 5.56
C ILE A 128 0.71 10.60 7.01
N ASP A 129 -0.12 11.30 7.78
CA ASP A 129 -0.51 10.87 9.11
C ASP A 129 -2.01 11.08 9.32
N ILE A 130 -2.62 10.20 10.11
CA ILE A 130 -4.02 10.35 10.55
C ILE A 130 -4.05 10.22 12.06
N MET A 131 -4.77 11.15 12.70
CA MET A 131 -5.00 11.09 14.13
C MET A 131 -6.47 11.10 14.52
N LYS A 132 -6.83 10.30 15.53
CA LYS A 132 -8.15 10.34 16.17
C LYS A 132 -8.05 11.18 17.44
N THR A 133 -8.78 12.29 17.49
CA THR A 133 -8.92 13.07 18.72
C THR A 133 -9.64 12.22 19.77
N SER A 134 -9.06 12.09 20.96
CA SER A 134 -9.62 11.38 22.10
C SER A 134 -9.35 12.15 23.39
N PHE A 135 -10.21 11.98 24.39
CA PHE A 135 -9.92 12.50 25.72
C PHE A 135 -8.74 11.74 26.34
N PRO A 136 -7.77 12.41 26.97
CA PRO A 136 -6.70 11.74 27.71
C PRO A 136 -7.28 10.83 28.81
N GLY A 137 -6.79 9.58 28.90
CA GLY A 137 -7.19 8.63 29.94
C GLY A 137 -8.45 7.80 29.63
N THR A 138 -8.96 7.86 28.40
CA THR A 138 -10.00 6.93 27.89
C THR A 138 -9.41 5.78 27.08
#